data_AF-A0A2S2KSV5-F1
#
_entry.id   AF-A0A2S2KSV5-F1
#
_cell.length_a   1.000
_cell.length_b   1.000
_cell.length_c   1.000
_cell.angle_alpha   90.00
_cell.angle_beta   90.00
_cell.angle_gamma   90.00
#
_symmetry.space_group_name_H-M   'P 1'
#
loop_
_entity.id
_entity.type
_entity.pdbx_description
1 polymer ?
#
loop_
_entity_poly.entity_id
_entity_poly.type
_entity_poly.pdbx_seq_one_letter_code
_entity_poly.pdbx_strand_id
1 'polypeptide(L)'
;MFHFVLFGLLTLGGITFDDNLISTLTDLENITSQFGTDVPVTDLIGYSIGMVIYGIFIWNFYRFLARREMIPLRLKKYQTDGKKITSIIAYVFKYVIIFPLVILVWFVVYSTFLFFMAPDLPTEHVFLIVISLVVTVRISAYYKEDLAKDFAKLIPFALLGIFLTSNIFFTPNDILDRAYGFVPFLGKILGFVIYAILVESILRILFLTKRKILPVAEEKLAEQIEEQIDEKIKVHVEKIEEKQKNLEQKIEKETDEIEKKMEKESNEIKKKLDKENTTSNKDSIEK
;
A
#
# COMPACT_ATOMS: atom_id res chain seq x y z
N MET A 1 20.83 -31.21 -8.24
CA MET A 1 21.46 -30.04 -7.58
C MET A 1 20.44 -29.18 -6.82
N PHE A 2 19.24 -28.91 -7.36
CA PHE A 2 18.18 -28.14 -6.67
C PHE A 2 17.49 -28.85 -5.49
N HIS A 3 17.44 -30.20 -5.49
CA HIS A 3 16.91 -30.99 -4.37
C HIS A 3 17.64 -30.70 -3.05
N PHE A 4 18.94 -30.38 -3.11
CA PHE A 4 19.75 -30.01 -1.95
C PHE A 4 19.51 -28.58 -1.47
N VAL A 5 19.16 -27.65 -2.37
CA VAL A 5 18.91 -26.24 -2.04
C VAL A 5 17.55 -26.08 -1.36
N LEU A 6 16.52 -26.80 -1.82
CA LEU A 6 15.21 -26.83 -1.18
C LEU A 6 15.28 -27.50 0.20
N PHE A 7 16.07 -28.57 0.33
CA PHE A 7 16.36 -29.24 1.60
C PHE A 7 17.11 -28.31 2.58
N GLY A 8 18.04 -27.48 2.07
CA GLY A 8 18.76 -26.48 2.86
C GLY A 8 17.89 -25.31 3.33
N LEU A 9 16.95 -24.84 2.50
CA LEU A 9 16.08 -23.70 2.84
C LEU A 9 15.00 -24.07 3.89
N LEU A 10 14.48 -25.31 3.83
CA LEU A 10 13.44 -25.80 4.75
C LEU A 10 13.98 -26.22 6.12
N THR A 11 15.22 -26.73 6.17
CA THR A 11 15.89 -27.08 7.44
C THR A 11 16.29 -25.85 8.25
N LEU A 12 16.61 -24.72 7.59
CA LEU A 12 16.83 -23.43 8.23
C LEU A 12 15.57 -22.84 8.88
N GLY A 13 14.37 -23.29 8.48
CA GLY A 13 13.08 -22.89 9.06
C GLY A 13 12.58 -23.77 10.21
N GLY A 14 13.33 -24.79 10.63
CA GLY A 14 12.96 -25.68 11.75
C GLY A 14 11.86 -26.71 11.44
N ILE A 15 11.56 -26.96 10.16
CA ILE A 15 10.56 -27.96 9.75
C ILE A 15 11.25 -29.32 9.64
N THR A 16 10.92 -30.26 10.53
CA THR A 16 11.38 -31.65 10.47
C THR A 16 10.58 -32.44 9.43
N PHE A 17 11.25 -33.11 8.49
CA PHE A 17 10.61 -33.98 7.50
C PHE A 17 10.13 -35.27 8.18
N ASP A 18 8.81 -35.40 8.35
CA ASP A 18 8.13 -36.62 8.80
C ASP A 18 7.69 -37.48 7.60
N ASP A 19 7.49 -38.78 7.77
CA ASP A 19 7.10 -39.72 6.70
C ASP A 19 5.76 -39.33 6.04
N ASN A 20 4.89 -38.63 6.78
CA ASN A 20 3.66 -38.03 6.26
C ASN A 20 3.87 -36.92 5.22
N LEU A 21 5.00 -36.22 5.28
CA LEU A 21 5.34 -35.13 4.36
C LEU A 21 5.88 -35.70 3.03
N ILE A 22 6.55 -36.86 3.10
CA ILE A 22 7.05 -37.58 1.93
C ILE A 22 5.90 -38.25 1.17
N SER A 23 4.96 -38.88 1.88
CA SER A 23 3.76 -39.48 1.26
C SER A 23 2.87 -38.43 0.58
N THR A 24 2.63 -37.29 1.24
CA THR A 24 1.85 -36.19 0.65
C THR A 24 2.51 -35.55 -0.58
N LEU A 25 3.84 -35.46 -0.62
CA LEU A 25 4.57 -35.02 -1.83
C LEU A 25 4.45 -36.04 -2.97
N THR A 26 4.41 -37.34 -2.66
CA THR A 26 4.25 -38.42 -3.64
C THR A 26 2.83 -38.46 -4.22
N ASP A 27 1.81 -38.20 -3.40
CA ASP A 27 0.42 -38.06 -3.84
C ASP A 27 0.21 -36.82 -4.71
N LEU A 28 0.94 -35.73 -4.42
CA LEU A 28 0.92 -34.51 -5.21
C LEU A 28 1.52 -34.69 -6.61
N GLU A 29 2.56 -35.52 -6.73
CA GLU A 29 3.18 -35.90 -8.01
C GLU A 29 2.21 -36.70 -8.90
N ASN A 30 1.41 -37.58 -8.28
CA ASN A 30 0.35 -38.32 -8.96
C ASN A 30 -0.84 -37.45 -9.42
N ILE A 31 -1.07 -36.30 -8.78
CA ILE A 31 -2.11 -35.33 -9.22
C ILE A 31 -1.62 -34.55 -10.44
N THR A 32 -0.34 -34.19 -10.49
CA THR A 32 0.22 -33.44 -11.63
C THR A 32 0.32 -34.26 -12.92
N SER A 33 0.50 -35.58 -12.82
CA SER A 33 0.55 -36.46 -13.99
C SER A 33 -0.80 -36.58 -14.72
N GLN A 34 -1.93 -36.28 -14.06
CA GLN A 34 -3.26 -36.25 -14.68
C GLN A 34 -3.47 -35.05 -15.63
N PHE A 35 -2.63 -34.02 -15.56
CA PHE A 35 -2.68 -32.87 -16.48
C PHE A 35 -1.99 -33.12 -17.82
N GLY A 36 -1.55 -34.35 -18.10
CA GLY A 36 -1.10 -34.79 -19.43
C GLY A 36 0.31 -34.33 -19.81
N THR A 37 1.09 -33.83 -18.85
CA THR A 37 2.46 -33.38 -19.06
C THR A 37 3.35 -33.94 -17.97
N ASP A 38 4.49 -34.52 -18.33
CA ASP A 38 5.59 -34.93 -17.43
C ASP A 38 6.26 -33.70 -16.76
N VAL A 39 5.47 -32.78 -16.20
CA VAL A 39 5.95 -31.57 -15.54
C VAL A 39 6.07 -31.92 -14.06
N PRO A 40 7.30 -32.05 -13.54
CA PRO A 40 7.49 -32.41 -12.15
C PRO A 40 6.93 -31.29 -11.26
N VAL A 41 6.32 -31.67 -10.12
CA VAL A 41 5.77 -30.73 -9.12
C VAL A 41 6.80 -29.66 -8.70
N THR A 42 8.08 -30.01 -8.75
CA THR A 42 9.19 -29.11 -8.45
C THR A 42 9.25 -27.90 -9.38
N ASP A 43 8.89 -28.05 -10.66
CA ASP A 43 8.89 -26.96 -11.62
C ASP A 43 7.71 -26.01 -11.35
N LEU A 44 6.54 -26.56 -11.01
CA LEU A 44 5.36 -25.77 -10.63
C LEU A 44 5.64 -24.90 -9.39
N ILE A 45 6.25 -25.48 -8.36
CA ILE A 45 6.66 -24.76 -7.16
C ILE A 45 7.72 -23.70 -7.51
N GLY A 46 8.70 -24.07 -8.34
CA GLY A 46 9.76 -23.17 -8.82
C GLY A 46 9.21 -21.94 -9.55
N TYR A 47 8.35 -22.13 -10.54
CA TYR A 47 7.69 -21.05 -11.27
C TYR A 47 6.83 -20.19 -10.34
N SER A 48 6.07 -20.80 -9.43
CA SER A 48 5.21 -20.08 -8.48
C SER A 48 6.01 -19.16 -7.56
N ILE A 49 7.07 -19.68 -6.94
CA ILE A 49 7.95 -18.90 -6.07
C ILE A 49 8.67 -17.82 -6.88
N GLY A 50 9.19 -18.16 -8.06
CA GLY A 50 9.86 -17.22 -8.96
C GLY A 50 8.96 -16.04 -9.35
N MET A 51 7.69 -16.32 -9.71
CA MET A 51 6.70 -15.30 -10.04
C MET A 51 6.39 -14.38 -8.85
N VAL A 52 6.26 -14.92 -7.63
CA VAL A 52 6.04 -14.11 -6.43
C VAL A 52 7.24 -13.21 -6.14
N ILE A 53 8.46 -13.75 -6.17
CA ILE A 53 9.69 -12.97 -5.95
C ILE A 53 9.81 -11.86 -7.00
N TYR A 54 9.61 -12.19 -8.27
CA TYR A 54 9.66 -11.21 -9.36
C TYR A 54 8.56 -10.15 -9.22
N GLY A 55 7.34 -10.55 -8.84
CA GLY A 55 6.23 -9.62 -8.58
C GLY A 55 6.51 -8.65 -7.45
N ILE A 56 7.11 -9.12 -6.34
CA ILE A 56 7.55 -8.26 -5.22
C ILE A 56 8.63 -7.27 -5.69
N PHE A 57 9.58 -7.74 -6.50
CA PHE A 57 10.61 -6.88 -7.08
C PHE A 57 10.00 -5.78 -7.97
N ILE A 58 9.11 -6.14 -8.91
CA ILE A 58 8.40 -5.16 -9.75
C ILE A 58 7.62 -4.18 -8.89
N TRP A 59 6.97 -4.68 -7.83
CA TRP A 59 6.15 -3.87 -6.94
C TRP A 59 6.91 -2.71 -6.32
N ASN A 60 8.13 -2.98 -5.84
CA ASN A 60 8.99 -1.95 -5.26
C ASN A 60 9.47 -0.97 -6.35
N PHE A 61 9.84 -1.52 -7.50
CA PHE A 61 10.35 -0.78 -8.66
C PHE A 61 9.32 0.22 -9.22
N TYR A 62 8.12 -0.23 -9.59
CA TYR A 62 7.15 0.63 -10.27
C TYR A 62 6.63 1.74 -9.34
N ARG A 63 6.47 1.45 -8.04
CA ARG A 63 6.01 2.45 -7.05
C ARG A 63 7.02 3.57 -6.90
N PHE A 64 8.30 3.25 -6.87
CA PHE A 64 9.34 4.28 -6.81
C PHE A 64 9.25 5.22 -8.02
N LEU A 65 9.11 4.64 -9.21
CA LEU A 65 9.06 5.32 -10.50
C LEU A 65 7.81 6.18 -10.70
N ALA A 66 6.66 5.69 -10.26
CA ALA A 66 5.36 6.33 -10.48
C ALA A 66 5.09 7.53 -9.56
N ARG A 67 5.92 7.74 -8.54
CA ARG A 67 5.80 8.92 -7.66
C ARG A 67 6.05 10.20 -8.45
N ARG A 68 5.18 11.19 -8.26
CA ARG A 68 5.35 12.54 -8.81
C ARG A 68 6.64 13.16 -8.28
N GLU A 69 6.89 13.01 -6.98
CA GLU A 69 8.14 13.39 -6.34
C GLU A 69 8.90 12.14 -5.89
N MET A 70 9.82 11.68 -6.73
CA MET A 70 10.63 10.48 -6.45
C MET A 70 11.45 10.60 -5.16
N ILE A 71 11.90 11.83 -4.85
CA ILE A 71 12.65 12.16 -3.64
C ILE A 71 11.94 13.35 -3.01
N PRO A 72 11.32 13.26 -1.83
CA PRO A 72 10.69 14.42 -1.19
C PRO A 72 11.75 15.39 -0.65
N LEU A 73 11.65 16.69 -0.97
CA LEU A 73 12.49 17.71 -0.32
C LEU A 73 11.75 18.31 0.86
N ARG A 74 12.27 18.11 2.07
CA ARG A 74 11.80 18.82 3.26
C ARG A 74 12.41 20.22 3.32
N LEU A 75 11.94 21.12 2.45
CA LEU A 75 12.41 22.52 2.37
C LEU A 75 12.23 23.31 3.69
N LYS A 76 11.26 22.91 4.53
CA LYS A 76 11.03 23.52 5.86
C LYS A 76 12.26 23.45 6.77
N LYS A 77 13.10 22.40 6.66
CA LYS A 77 14.33 22.28 7.47
C LYS A 77 15.41 23.28 7.05
N TYR A 78 15.37 23.76 5.81
CA TYR A 78 16.37 24.67 5.24
C TYR A 78 15.95 26.14 5.24
N GLN A 79 14.70 26.45 5.58
CA GLN A 79 14.22 27.83 5.74
C GLN A 79 14.47 28.40 7.15
N THR A 80 14.65 27.54 8.16
CA THR A 80 14.86 27.97 9.56
C THR A 80 16.18 28.71 9.77
N ASP A 81 17.21 28.45 8.96
CA ASP A 81 18.55 29.04 9.14
C ASP A 81 18.82 30.34 8.34
N GLY A 82 17.79 30.97 7.75
CA GLY A 82 17.94 32.25 7.03
C GLY A 82 18.73 32.19 5.71
N LYS A 83 19.33 31.05 5.35
CA LYS A 83 20.11 30.86 4.11
C LYS A 83 19.21 30.50 2.93
N LYS A 84 18.44 31.47 2.41
CA LYS A 84 17.59 31.29 1.20
C LYS A 84 18.36 30.68 0.01
N ILE A 85 19.64 31.01 -0.12
CA ILE A 85 20.53 30.55 -1.18
C ILE A 85 20.77 29.02 -1.13
N THR A 86 20.96 28.43 0.05
CA THR A 86 21.21 26.98 0.17
C THR A 86 19.97 26.16 -0.21
N SER A 87 18.79 26.67 0.10
CA SER A 87 17.51 26.05 -0.29
C SER A 87 17.33 26.06 -1.81
N ILE A 88 17.70 27.15 -2.49
CA ILE A 88 17.66 27.27 -3.96
C ILE A 88 18.66 26.30 -4.60
N ILE A 89 19.91 26.25 -4.11
CA ILE A 89 20.92 25.31 -4.61
C ILE A 89 20.50 23.86 -4.43
N ALA A 90 19.97 23.48 -3.26
CA ALA A 90 19.46 22.13 -3.02
C ALA A 90 18.29 21.78 -3.96
N TYR A 91 17.44 22.76 -4.25
CA TYR A 91 16.36 22.61 -5.23
C TYR A 91 16.92 22.35 -6.64
N VAL A 92 17.79 23.24 -7.14
CA VAL A 92 18.39 23.11 -8.47
C VAL A 92 19.15 21.80 -8.62
N PHE A 93 20.00 21.45 -7.65
CA PHE A 93 20.79 20.22 -7.67
C PHE A 93 19.90 18.97 -7.80
N LYS A 94 18.80 18.92 -7.06
CA LYS A 94 17.88 17.78 -7.16
C LYS A 94 17.24 17.64 -8.53
N TYR A 95 16.75 18.73 -9.11
CA TYR A 95 15.97 18.65 -10.35
C TYR A 95 16.83 18.62 -11.61
N VAL A 96 18.03 19.21 -11.57
CA VAL A 96 18.96 19.24 -12.70
C VAL A 96 19.88 18.02 -12.71
N ILE A 97 20.23 17.45 -11.55
CA ILE A 97 21.23 16.37 -11.46
C ILE A 97 20.60 15.06 -10.96
N ILE A 98 20.01 15.07 -9.76
CA ILE A 98 19.55 13.81 -9.15
C ILE A 98 18.42 13.19 -9.96
N PHE A 99 17.44 14.00 -10.35
CA PHE A 99 16.25 13.52 -11.02
C PHE A 99 16.54 12.91 -12.42
N PRO A 100 17.30 13.56 -13.32
CA PRO A 100 17.67 12.96 -14.61
C PRO A 100 18.50 11.69 -14.45
N LEU A 101 19.37 11.64 -13.43
CA LEU A 101 20.14 10.44 -13.12
C LEU A 101 19.24 9.26 -12.72
N VAL A 102 18.23 9.51 -11.89
CA VAL A 102 17.23 8.49 -11.53
C VAL A 102 16.48 8.01 -12.77
N ILE A 103 16.01 8.93 -13.62
CA ILE A 103 15.35 8.56 -14.88
C ILE A 103 16.27 7.75 -15.79
N LEU A 104 17.55 8.11 -15.88
CA LEU A 104 18.55 7.42 -16.68
C LEU A 104 18.72 5.97 -16.21
N VAL A 105 18.90 5.75 -14.91
CA VAL A 105 19.00 4.38 -14.36
C VAL A 105 17.79 3.55 -14.78
N TRP A 106 16.59 4.12 -14.69
CA TRP A 106 15.37 3.40 -15.06
C TRP A 106 15.19 3.20 -16.55
N PHE A 107 15.61 4.17 -17.36
CA PHE A 107 15.67 4.02 -18.80
C PHE A 107 16.57 2.84 -19.19
N VAL A 108 17.73 2.68 -18.57
CA VAL A 108 18.60 1.52 -18.79
C VAL A 108 17.87 0.23 -18.44
N VAL A 109 17.26 0.15 -17.25
CA VAL A 109 16.54 -1.06 -16.82
C VAL A 109 15.41 -1.43 -17.78
N TYR A 110 14.55 -0.48 -18.16
CA TYR A 110 13.46 -0.75 -19.10
C TYR A 110 13.96 -1.11 -20.50
N SER A 111 15.04 -0.48 -20.95
CA SER A 111 15.65 -0.81 -22.24
C SER A 111 16.18 -2.23 -22.23
N THR A 112 16.88 -2.63 -21.17
CA THR A 112 17.35 -4.01 -20.98
C THR A 112 16.18 -4.99 -21.02
N PHE A 113 15.08 -4.72 -20.32
CA PHE A 113 13.89 -5.56 -20.38
C PHE A 113 13.30 -5.66 -21.79
N LEU A 114 13.20 -4.54 -22.49
CA LEU A 114 12.63 -4.51 -23.83
C LEU A 114 13.54 -5.19 -24.86
N PHE A 115 14.87 -5.09 -24.72
CA PHE A 115 15.81 -5.85 -25.54
C PHE A 115 15.63 -7.35 -25.39
N PHE A 116 15.40 -7.84 -24.17
CA PHE A 116 15.13 -9.27 -23.97
C PHE A 116 13.79 -9.68 -24.57
N MET A 117 12.78 -8.82 -24.46
CA MET A 117 11.44 -9.11 -24.94
C MET A 117 11.30 -9.03 -26.47
N ALA A 118 12.04 -8.15 -27.14
CA ALA A 118 11.88 -7.86 -28.56
C ALA A 118 13.23 -7.92 -29.30
N PRO A 119 13.76 -9.13 -29.53
CA PRO A 119 15.10 -9.30 -30.07
C PRO A 119 15.29 -8.82 -31.50
N ASP A 120 14.22 -8.78 -32.28
CA ASP A 120 14.26 -8.41 -33.70
C ASP A 120 14.09 -6.91 -33.94
N LEU A 121 13.83 -6.12 -32.87
CA LEU A 121 13.69 -4.68 -32.99
C LEU A 121 15.07 -4.00 -33.11
N PRO A 122 15.26 -3.10 -34.09
CA PRO A 122 16.43 -2.24 -34.11
C PRO A 122 16.53 -1.43 -32.82
N THR A 123 17.76 -1.25 -32.36
CA THR A 123 18.06 -0.61 -31.07
C THR A 123 17.46 0.80 -30.94
N GLU A 124 17.40 1.55 -32.03
CA GLU A 124 16.77 2.87 -32.09
C GLU A 124 15.30 2.83 -31.69
N HIS A 125 14.57 1.80 -32.15
CA HIS A 125 13.15 1.64 -31.86
C HIS A 125 12.93 1.23 -30.40
N VAL A 126 13.78 0.34 -29.86
CA VAL A 126 13.75 -0.04 -28.43
C VAL A 126 13.84 1.20 -27.56
N PHE A 127 14.81 2.08 -27.82
CA PHE A 127 14.96 3.30 -27.04
C PHE A 127 13.82 4.29 -27.25
N LEU A 128 13.31 4.45 -28.47
CA LEU A 128 12.16 5.32 -28.71
C LEU A 128 10.96 4.87 -27.86
N ILE A 129 10.67 3.56 -27.82
CA ILE A 129 9.58 3.00 -27.03
C ILE A 129 9.83 3.24 -25.54
N VAL A 130 11.04 2.98 -25.05
CA VAL A 130 11.37 3.16 -23.63
C VAL A 130 11.31 4.63 -23.21
N ILE A 131 11.82 5.55 -24.02
CA ILE A 131 11.73 7.00 -23.77
C ILE A 131 10.26 7.42 -23.72
N SER A 132 9.46 6.98 -24.68
CA SER A 132 8.03 7.28 -24.73
C SER A 132 7.29 6.75 -23.51
N LEU A 133 7.61 5.55 -23.05
CA LEU A 133 7.05 4.98 -21.84
C LEU A 133 7.48 5.78 -20.60
N VAL A 134 8.77 6.10 -20.46
CA VAL A 134 9.27 6.88 -19.33
C VAL A 134 8.58 8.23 -19.26
N VAL A 135 8.46 8.95 -20.38
CA VAL A 135 7.72 10.22 -20.46
C VAL A 135 6.26 10.03 -20.10
N THR A 136 5.61 8.98 -20.60
CA THR A 136 4.21 8.67 -20.27
C THR A 136 4.04 8.48 -18.77
N VAL A 137 4.91 7.69 -18.12
CA VAL A 137 4.93 7.53 -16.66
C VAL A 137 5.10 8.87 -15.95
N ARG A 138 5.97 9.77 -16.44
CA ARG A 138 6.16 11.11 -15.85
C ARG A 138 4.91 11.96 -15.97
N ILE A 139 4.35 12.09 -17.17
CA ILE A 139 3.13 12.88 -17.40
C ILE A 139 2.00 12.33 -16.51
N SER A 140 1.82 11.02 -16.48
CA SER A 140 0.80 10.38 -15.65
C SER A 140 1.04 10.61 -14.16
N ALA A 141 2.28 10.67 -13.68
CA ALA A 141 2.56 10.91 -12.26
C ALA A 141 2.10 12.30 -11.79
N TYR A 142 2.13 13.29 -12.70
CA TYR A 142 1.58 14.62 -12.44
C TYR A 142 0.06 14.70 -12.55
N TYR A 143 -0.57 13.74 -13.25
CA TYR A 143 -2.02 13.62 -13.35
C TYR A 143 -2.62 12.81 -12.19
N LYS A 144 -2.26 11.52 -12.09
CA LYS A 144 -2.64 10.58 -11.03
C LYS A 144 -1.58 9.49 -10.89
N GLU A 145 -0.97 9.38 -9.70
CA GLU A 145 0.11 8.41 -9.47
C GLU A 145 -0.31 6.96 -9.73
N ASP A 146 -1.58 6.59 -9.51
CA ASP A 146 -2.06 5.23 -9.80
C ASP A 146 -1.99 4.91 -11.30
N LEU A 147 -2.29 5.87 -12.17
CA LEU A 147 -2.15 5.70 -13.60
C LEU A 147 -0.67 5.54 -14.00
N ALA A 148 0.22 6.31 -13.36
CA ALA A 148 1.65 6.16 -13.59
C ALA A 148 2.17 4.79 -13.14
N LYS A 149 1.63 4.22 -12.06
CA LYS A 149 1.94 2.85 -11.61
C LYS A 149 1.53 1.83 -12.66
N ASP A 150 0.39 2.02 -13.29
CA ASP A 150 -0.11 1.12 -14.33
C ASP A 150 0.75 1.16 -15.59
N PHE A 151 1.26 2.32 -16.00
CA PHE A 151 2.22 2.40 -17.12
C PHE A 151 3.60 1.85 -16.74
N ALA A 152 4.09 2.15 -15.54
CA ALA A 152 5.43 1.74 -15.11
C ALA A 152 5.59 0.22 -14.98
N LYS A 153 4.49 -0.52 -14.74
CA LYS A 153 4.51 -1.98 -14.60
C LYS A 153 4.38 -2.73 -15.93
N LEU A 154 4.09 -2.06 -17.06
CA LEU A 154 3.83 -2.71 -18.35
C LEU A 154 5.00 -3.56 -18.85
N ILE A 155 6.18 -2.97 -19.04
CA ILE A 155 7.34 -3.69 -19.59
C ILE A 155 7.79 -4.85 -18.66
N PRO A 156 7.93 -4.65 -17.33
CA PRO A 156 8.35 -5.74 -16.45
C PRO A 156 7.37 -6.92 -16.45
N PHE A 157 6.06 -6.66 -16.41
CA PHE A 157 5.09 -7.76 -16.47
C PHE A 157 5.00 -8.41 -17.85
N ALA A 158 5.17 -7.64 -18.94
CA ALA A 158 5.27 -8.21 -20.28
C ALA A 158 6.48 -9.15 -20.41
N LEU A 159 7.64 -8.74 -19.85
CA LEU A 159 8.83 -9.58 -19.82
C LEU A 159 8.60 -10.85 -19.00
N LEU A 160 7.92 -10.78 -17.85
CA LEU A 160 7.53 -11.98 -17.09
C LEU A 160 6.67 -12.91 -17.93
N GLY A 161 5.67 -12.38 -18.62
CA GLY A 161 4.80 -13.18 -19.51
C GLY A 161 5.60 -13.92 -20.59
N ILE A 162 6.57 -13.24 -21.21
CA ILE A 162 7.44 -13.84 -22.23
C ILE A 162 8.36 -14.89 -21.60
N PHE A 163 8.92 -14.62 -20.42
CA PHE A 163 9.78 -15.57 -19.71
C PHE A 163 9.04 -16.85 -19.32
N LEU A 164 7.74 -16.75 -18.98
CA LEU A 164 6.91 -17.90 -18.63
C LEU A 164 6.44 -18.71 -19.85
N THR A 165 6.39 -18.10 -21.04
CA THR A 165 5.80 -18.70 -22.24
C THR A 165 6.81 -19.14 -23.28
N SER A 166 8.03 -18.61 -23.23
CA SER A 166 9.06 -18.88 -24.22
C SER A 166 10.17 -19.77 -23.66
N ASN A 167 10.63 -20.73 -24.47
CA ASN A 167 11.85 -21.50 -24.21
C ASN A 167 13.14 -20.70 -24.50
N ILE A 168 13.07 -19.36 -24.50
CA ILE A 168 14.21 -18.50 -24.78
C ILE A 168 15.11 -18.49 -23.53
N PHE A 169 15.91 -19.54 -23.39
CA PHE A 169 17.02 -19.54 -22.45
C PHE A 169 18.11 -18.65 -23.03
N PHE A 170 18.23 -17.43 -22.50
CA PHE A 170 19.36 -16.57 -22.84
C PHE A 170 20.65 -17.22 -22.35
N THR A 171 21.53 -17.57 -23.27
CA THR A 171 22.88 -18.01 -22.93
C THR A 171 23.63 -16.80 -22.35
N PRO A 172 24.57 -16.98 -21.40
CA PRO A 172 25.38 -15.86 -20.89
C PRO A 172 26.05 -15.03 -21.99
N ASN A 173 26.39 -15.66 -23.12
CA ASN A 173 26.95 -14.98 -24.29
C ASN A 173 25.94 -14.04 -24.97
N ASP A 174 24.67 -14.46 -25.12
CA ASP A 174 23.61 -13.62 -25.68
C ASP A 174 23.41 -12.36 -24.82
N ILE A 175 23.49 -12.50 -23.50
CA ILE A 175 23.38 -11.38 -22.55
C ILE A 175 24.56 -10.41 -22.72
N LEU A 176 25.77 -10.93 -22.89
CA LEU A 176 26.98 -10.12 -23.11
C LEU A 176 26.92 -9.36 -24.45
N ASP A 177 26.56 -10.03 -25.53
CA ASP A 177 26.48 -9.41 -26.86
C ASP A 177 25.42 -8.31 -26.91
N ARG A 178 24.29 -8.52 -26.21
CA ARG A 178 23.24 -7.49 -26.02
C ARG A 178 23.75 -6.31 -25.19
N ALA A 179 24.50 -6.58 -24.12
CA ALA A 179 25.08 -5.53 -23.28
C ALA A 179 26.11 -4.69 -24.05
N TYR A 180 26.91 -5.29 -24.94
CA TYR A 180 27.82 -4.54 -25.80
C TYR A 180 27.09 -3.73 -26.87
N GLY A 181 25.96 -4.22 -27.39
CA GLY A 181 25.07 -3.47 -28.30
C GLY A 181 24.51 -2.17 -27.70
N PHE A 182 24.50 -2.04 -26.37
CA PHE A 182 24.10 -0.82 -25.66
C PHE A 182 25.19 0.27 -25.70
N VAL A 183 26.48 -0.09 -25.81
CA VAL A 183 27.62 0.83 -25.71
C VAL A 183 27.60 1.96 -26.75
N PRO A 184 27.34 1.72 -28.05
CA PRO A 184 27.26 2.78 -29.05
C PRO A 184 26.20 3.85 -28.75
N PHE A 185 25.19 3.51 -27.94
CA PHE A 185 24.11 4.41 -27.58
C PHE A 185 24.35 5.20 -26.30
N LEU A 186 25.41 4.89 -25.55
CA LEU A 186 25.87 5.73 -24.43
C LEU A 186 26.11 7.18 -24.88
N GLY A 187 26.59 7.39 -26.11
CA GLY A 187 26.77 8.72 -26.68
C GLY A 187 25.45 9.49 -26.88
N LYS A 188 24.33 8.79 -27.11
CA LYS A 188 22.99 9.39 -27.27
C LYS A 188 22.29 9.62 -25.93
N ILE A 189 22.79 9.07 -24.82
CA ILE A 189 22.22 9.26 -23.47
C ILE A 189 22.21 10.73 -23.06
N LEU A 190 23.20 11.54 -23.48
CA LEU A 190 23.19 12.98 -23.20
C LEU A 190 21.94 13.67 -23.76
N GLY A 191 21.52 13.31 -24.97
CA GLY A 191 20.28 13.82 -25.57
C GLY A 191 19.04 13.43 -24.75
N PHE A 192 19.01 12.19 -24.25
CA PHE A 192 17.95 11.73 -23.37
C PHE A 192 17.93 12.47 -22.02
N VAL A 193 19.09 12.71 -21.41
CA VAL A 193 19.21 13.46 -20.14
C VAL A 193 18.69 14.87 -20.31
N ILE A 194 19.08 15.57 -21.38
CA ILE A 194 18.58 16.91 -21.70
C ILE A 194 17.06 16.87 -21.88
N TYR A 195 16.56 15.90 -22.64
CA TYR A 195 15.13 15.75 -22.87
C TYR A 195 14.36 15.46 -21.57
N ALA A 196 14.88 14.60 -20.68
CA ALA A 196 14.28 14.32 -19.38
C ALA A 196 14.22 15.56 -18.48
N ILE A 197 15.28 16.38 -18.48
CA ILE A 197 15.29 17.68 -17.77
C ILE A 197 14.21 18.60 -18.33
N LEU A 198 14.08 18.71 -19.65
CA LEU A 198 13.08 19.56 -20.29
C LEU A 198 11.66 19.12 -19.96
N VAL A 199 11.35 17.82 -20.13
CA VAL A 199 10.02 17.26 -19.83
C VAL A 199 9.64 17.50 -18.37
N GLU A 200 10.54 17.20 -17.43
CA GLU A 200 10.27 17.43 -16.00
C GLU A 200 10.09 18.90 -15.67
N SER A 201 10.91 19.78 -16.25
CA SER A 201 10.80 21.23 -16.05
C SER A 201 9.44 21.73 -16.53
N ILE A 202 8.99 21.31 -17.72
CA ILE A 202 7.67 21.66 -18.27
C ILE A 202 6.54 21.15 -17.37
N LEU A 203 6.56 19.88 -16.99
CA LEU A 203 5.53 19.27 -16.14
C LEU A 203 5.40 19.97 -14.79
N ARG A 204 6.53 20.32 -14.20
CA ARG A 204 6.60 21.05 -12.94
C ARG A 204 6.03 22.46 -13.06
N ILE A 205 6.34 23.19 -14.14
CA ILE A 205 5.76 24.50 -14.41
C ILE A 205 4.24 24.38 -14.56
N LEU A 206 3.76 23.40 -15.35
CA LEU A 206 2.33 23.15 -15.53
C LEU A 206 1.63 22.83 -14.21
N PHE A 207 2.25 22.02 -13.35
CA PHE A 207 1.72 21.69 -12.04
C PHE A 207 1.63 22.90 -11.12
N LEU A 208 2.66 23.75 -11.09
CA LEU A 208 2.65 24.99 -10.30
C LEU A 208 1.57 25.95 -10.80
N THR A 209 1.40 26.08 -12.12
CA THR A 209 0.35 26.89 -12.74
C THR A 209 -1.05 26.35 -12.40
N LYS A 210 -1.27 25.03 -12.53
CA LYS A 210 -2.53 24.38 -12.15
C LYS A 210 -2.87 24.64 -10.68
N ARG A 211 -1.90 24.47 -9.78
CA ARG A 211 -2.08 24.71 -8.33
C ARG A 211 -2.41 26.16 -8.01
N LYS A 212 -1.87 27.12 -8.76
CA LYS A 212 -2.15 28.55 -8.56
C LYS A 212 -3.54 28.96 -9.07
N ILE A 213 -4.08 28.26 -10.06
CA ILE A 213 -5.37 28.59 -10.71
C ILE A 213 -6.56 27.84 -10.10
N LEU A 214 -6.36 26.65 -9.52
CA LEU A 214 -7.42 25.84 -8.90
C LEU A 214 -7.54 25.86 -7.35
N PRO A 215 -7.01 26.83 -6.57
CA PRO A 215 -7.17 26.79 -5.11
C PRO A 215 -8.64 26.92 -4.66
N VAL A 216 -9.46 27.60 -5.47
CA VAL A 216 -10.88 27.87 -5.17
C VAL A 216 -11.74 26.60 -5.18
N ALA A 217 -11.34 25.55 -5.91
CA ALA A 217 -12.10 24.30 -5.95
C ALA A 217 -11.84 23.43 -4.71
N GLU A 218 -10.61 23.41 -4.20
CA GLU A 218 -10.25 22.66 -2.99
C GLU A 218 -10.83 23.33 -1.73
N GLU A 219 -10.83 24.67 -1.68
CA GLU A 219 -11.44 25.44 -0.58
C GLU A 219 -12.95 25.18 -0.50
N LYS A 220 -13.68 25.24 -1.62
CA LYS A 220 -15.11 24.90 -1.66
C LYS A 220 -15.40 23.45 -1.31
N LEU A 221 -14.51 22.52 -1.68
CA LEU A 221 -14.69 21.10 -1.36
C LEU A 221 -14.45 20.85 0.14
N ALA A 222 -13.46 21.52 0.74
CA ALA A 222 -13.19 21.47 2.18
C ALA A 222 -14.37 22.04 2.97
N GLU A 223 -14.92 23.17 2.53
CA GLU A 223 -16.09 23.81 3.14
C GLU A 223 -17.33 22.88 3.10
N GLN A 224 -17.59 22.22 1.95
CA GLN A 224 -18.67 21.23 1.84
C GLN A 224 -18.47 19.99 2.72
N ILE A 225 -17.23 19.54 2.89
CA ILE A 225 -16.91 18.40 3.75
C ILE A 225 -17.10 18.77 5.22
N GLU A 226 -16.65 19.96 5.63
CA GLU A 226 -16.81 20.48 6.98
C GLU A 226 -18.30 20.63 7.34
N GLU A 227 -19.10 21.17 6.41
CA GLU A 227 -20.55 21.32 6.58
C GLU A 227 -21.25 19.95 6.75
N GLN A 228 -20.89 18.93 5.96
CA GLN A 228 -21.42 17.58 6.12
C GLN A 228 -20.97 16.90 7.42
N ILE A 229 -19.75 17.16 7.88
CA ILE A 229 -19.24 16.63 9.14
C ILE A 229 -20.00 17.27 10.31
N ASP A 230 -20.17 18.60 10.30
CA ASP A 230 -20.89 19.33 11.34
C ASP A 230 -22.37 18.94 11.42
N GLU A 231 -23.03 18.76 10.27
CA GLU A 231 -24.41 18.26 10.23
C GLU A 231 -24.50 16.87 10.88
N LYS A 232 -23.58 15.97 10.51
CA LYS A 232 -23.56 14.60 11.04
C LYS A 232 -23.23 14.56 12.53
N ILE A 233 -22.33 15.44 13.01
CA ILE A 233 -22.00 15.60 14.43
C ILE A 233 -23.23 16.12 15.18
N LYS A 234 -23.90 17.16 14.68
CA LYS A 234 -25.09 17.75 15.31
C LYS A 234 -26.19 16.71 15.50
N VAL A 235 -26.48 15.91 14.47
CA VAL A 235 -27.44 14.79 14.56
C VAL A 235 -27.00 13.74 15.58
N HIS A 236 -25.70 13.47 15.72
CA HIS A 236 -25.21 12.52 16.72
C HIS A 236 -25.32 13.07 18.15
N VAL A 237 -25.03 14.36 18.35
CA VAL A 237 -25.15 15.04 19.65
C VAL A 237 -26.60 15.06 20.10
N GLU A 238 -27.54 15.43 19.23
CA GLU A 238 -28.97 15.47 19.54
C GLU A 238 -29.50 14.08 19.94
N LYS A 239 -29.06 13.01 19.25
CA LYS A 239 -29.38 11.63 19.64
C LYS A 239 -28.79 11.21 20.99
N ILE A 240 -27.62 11.73 21.35
CA ILE A 240 -27.00 11.45 22.66
C ILE A 240 -27.77 12.17 23.76
N GLU A 241 -28.13 13.44 23.56
CA GLU A 241 -28.93 14.23 24.51
C GLU A 241 -30.30 13.60 24.75
N GLU A 242 -30.98 13.16 23.69
CA GLU A 242 -32.27 12.47 23.81
C GLU A 242 -32.15 11.14 24.59
N LYS A 243 -31.07 10.38 24.34
CA LYS A 243 -30.77 9.16 25.12
C LYS A 243 -30.48 9.47 26.58
N GLN A 244 -29.71 10.52 26.88
CA GLN A 244 -29.40 10.92 28.26
C GLN A 244 -30.68 11.33 29.00
N LYS A 245 -31.52 12.16 28.38
CA LYS A 245 -32.81 12.57 28.95
C LYS A 245 -33.74 11.38 29.22
N ASN A 246 -33.82 10.44 28.28
CA ASN A 246 -34.59 9.21 28.48
C ASN A 246 -34.02 8.34 29.61
N LEU A 247 -32.69 8.32 29.79
CA LEU A 247 -32.04 7.59 30.87
C LEU A 247 -32.31 8.24 32.24
N GLU A 248 -32.21 9.57 32.32
CA GLU A 248 -32.54 10.34 33.53
C GLU A 248 -33.98 10.11 33.96
N GLN A 249 -34.93 10.19 33.03
CA GLN A 249 -36.35 9.90 33.31
C GLN A 249 -36.57 8.46 33.78
N LYS A 250 -35.76 7.51 33.31
CA LYS A 250 -35.85 6.10 33.74
C LYS A 250 -35.30 5.94 35.16
N ILE A 251 -34.17 6.57 35.46
CA ILE A 251 -33.56 6.57 36.81
C ILE A 251 -34.50 7.22 37.82
N GLU A 252 -35.12 8.35 37.48
CA GLU A 252 -36.07 9.05 38.35
C GLU A 252 -37.27 8.15 38.68
N LYS A 253 -37.87 7.51 37.67
CA LYS A 253 -38.97 6.54 37.87
C LYS A 253 -38.56 5.35 38.73
N GLU A 254 -37.40 4.75 38.47
CA GLU A 254 -36.90 3.61 39.26
C GLU A 254 -36.62 4.03 40.72
N THR A 255 -36.10 5.24 40.94
CA THR A 255 -35.83 5.77 42.28
C THR A 255 -37.13 6.01 43.07
N ASP A 256 -38.13 6.63 42.44
CA ASP A 256 -39.46 6.83 43.02
C ASP A 256 -40.14 5.49 43.37
N GLU A 257 -39.98 4.47 42.54
CA GLU A 257 -40.52 3.14 42.80
C GLU A 257 -39.81 2.46 43.98
N ILE A 258 -38.49 2.60 44.10
CA ILE A 258 -37.71 2.08 45.22
C ILE A 258 -38.11 2.79 46.51
N GLU A 259 -38.24 4.12 46.50
CA GLU A 259 -38.64 4.91 47.67
C GLU A 259 -40.02 4.49 48.17
N LYS A 260 -41.00 4.35 47.27
CA LYS A 260 -42.33 3.84 47.60
C LYS A 260 -42.31 2.41 48.15
N LYS A 261 -41.41 1.54 47.68
CA LYS A 261 -41.26 0.18 48.22
C LYS A 261 -40.64 0.21 49.62
N MET A 262 -39.59 0.99 49.84
CA MET A 262 -38.97 1.13 51.16
C MET A 262 -39.93 1.71 52.19
N GLU A 263 -40.73 2.71 51.82
CA GLU A 263 -41.73 3.29 52.71
C GLU A 263 -42.81 2.27 53.10
N LYS A 264 -43.26 1.44 52.15
CA LYS A 264 -44.19 0.33 52.43
C LYS A 264 -43.57 -0.70 53.37
N GLU A 265 -42.35 -1.16 53.08
CA GLU A 265 -41.65 -2.15 53.93
C GLU A 265 -41.39 -1.61 55.34
N SER A 266 -40.94 -0.36 55.47
CA SER A 266 -40.73 0.29 56.77
C SER A 266 -42.03 0.37 57.57
N ASN A 267 -43.14 0.75 56.92
CA ASN A 267 -44.46 0.79 57.56
C ASN A 267 -44.96 -0.61 57.97
N GLU A 268 -44.67 -1.66 57.19
CA GLU A 268 -44.98 -3.04 57.57
C GLU A 268 -44.14 -3.55 58.74
N ILE A 269 -42.84 -3.24 58.77
CA ILE A 269 -41.93 -3.58 59.88
C ILE A 269 -42.41 -2.89 61.15
N LYS A 270 -42.76 -1.61 61.10
CA LYS A 270 -43.29 -0.86 62.24
C LYS A 270 -44.57 -1.50 62.78
N LYS A 271 -45.50 -1.88 61.90
CA LYS A 271 -46.73 -2.60 62.29
C LYS A 271 -46.46 -3.98 62.91
N LYS A 272 -45.38 -4.68 62.50
CA LYS A 272 -44.98 -5.97 63.08
C LYS A 272 -44.36 -5.78 64.48
N LEU A 273 -43.48 -4.79 64.65
CA LEU A 273 -42.88 -4.43 65.94
C LEU A 273 -43.94 -3.97 66.95
N ASP A 274 -44.91 -3.16 66.52
CA ASP A 274 -46.01 -2.72 67.38
C ASP A 274 -46.87 -3.91 67.85
N LYS A 275 -47.06 -4.93 67.00
CA LYS A 275 -47.76 -6.17 67.36
C LYS A 275 -46.97 -7.02 68.36
N GLU A 276 -45.67 -7.24 68.13
CA GLU A 276 -44.81 -8.00 69.06
C GLU A 276 -44.73 -7.33 70.45
N ASN A 277 -44.64 -6.00 70.51
CA ASN A 277 -44.66 -5.26 71.77
C ASN A 277 -46.00 -5.38 72.50
N THR A 278 -47.13 -5.47 71.79
CA THR A 278 -48.43 -5.74 72.44
C THR A 278 -48.61 -7.19 72.91
N THR A 279 -47.90 -8.15 72.32
CA THR A 279 -47.94 -9.57 72.74
C THR A 279 -47.01 -9.84 73.92
N SER A 280 -45.81 -9.27 73.93
CA SER A 280 -44.88 -9.38 75.06
C SER A 280 -45.40 -8.73 76.34
N ASN A 281 -46.25 -7.69 76.23
CA ASN A 281 -46.85 -7.01 77.38
C ASN A 281 -48.09 -7.75 77.93
N LYS A 282 -48.60 -8.77 77.23
CA LYS A 282 -49.65 -9.68 77.73
C LYS A 282 -49.05 -10.83 78.55
N ASP A 283 -47.90 -11.36 78.15
CA ASP A 283 -47.24 -12.48 78.84
C ASP A 283 -46.55 -12.06 80.16
N SER A 284 -46.29 -10.77 80.36
CA SER A 284 -45.75 -10.22 81.62
C SER A 284 -46.81 -9.81 82.65
N ILE A 285 -48.11 -9.93 82.33
CA ILE A 285 -49.21 -9.60 83.24
C ILE A 285 -49.86 -10.89 83.83
N GLU A 286 -49.48 -12.08 83.36
CA GLU A 286 -50.06 -13.36 83.79
C GLU A 286 -49.10 -14.29 84.56
N LYS A 287 -48.12 -13.72 85.29
CA LYS A 287 -47.31 -14.44 86.29
C LYS A 287 -47.33 -13.78 87.65
#